data_AF-A0A2N8KRE0-F1
#
_entry.id   AF-A0A2N8KRE0-F1
#
_cell.length_a   1.000
_cell.length_b   1.000
_cell.length_c   1.000
_cell.angle_alpha   90.00
_cell.angle_beta   90.00
_cell.angle_gamma   90.00
#
_symmetry.space_group_name_H-M   'P 1'
#
loop_
_entity.id
_entity.type
_entity.pdbx_description
1 polymer ?
#
loop_
_entity_poly.entity_id
_entity_poly.type
_entity_poly.pdbx_seq_one_letter_code
_entity_poly.pdbx_strand_id
1 'polypeptide(L)'
;MHTTTQASKKAGKQGQIESQAALAPAPQAQPTEMGTEAALLLAQARNAAFVEAAHGRLGLGMSMLKQALEQTPMSHDLMSDLAALLLSAGELAQAATYAKRALELHPHHGPSLYTLGFACSGLGKTLQAQKTLRHLLRLEPLAMDSLLDEAPDLLPVAEAELARLNSLLGLGD
;
A
#
# COMPACT_ATOMS: atom_id res chain seq x y z
N MET A 1 36.72 -47.95 -49.25
CA MET A 1 37.41 -48.51 -48.08
C MET A 1 38.43 -47.49 -47.58
N HIS A 2 38.16 -46.93 -46.40
CA HIS A 2 39.05 -46.33 -45.37
C HIS A 2 40.09 -45.26 -45.82
N THR A 3 39.86 -43.95 -45.65
CA THR A 3 39.99 -43.05 -44.45
C THR A 3 41.40 -42.92 -43.85
N THR A 4 41.78 -41.65 -43.57
CA THR A 4 42.70 -41.11 -42.51
C THR A 4 43.82 -40.21 -43.12
N THR A 5 43.76 -38.88 -43.09
CA THR A 5 43.96 -37.88 -41.98
C THR A 5 45.41 -37.41 -41.82
N GLN A 6 45.66 -36.11 -42.10
CA GLN A 6 46.44 -35.13 -41.31
C GLN A 6 46.56 -33.84 -42.15
N ALA A 7 45.87 -32.74 -41.86
CA ALA A 7 46.03 -31.78 -40.75
C ALA A 7 47.45 -31.18 -40.65
N SER A 8 47.62 -29.92 -41.11
CA SER A 8 47.78 -28.77 -40.18
C SER A 8 48.27 -27.49 -40.86
N LYS A 9 47.80 -26.37 -40.27
CA LYS A 9 48.40 -25.03 -40.19
C LYS A 9 48.09 -24.03 -41.31
N LYS A 10 47.01 -23.27 -41.09
CA LYS A 10 47.05 -21.83 -41.35
C LYS A 10 46.36 -21.07 -40.22
N ALA A 11 47.15 -20.22 -39.58
CA ALA A 11 46.75 -19.31 -38.53
C ALA A 11 46.16 -18.03 -39.13
N GLY A 12 45.24 -17.42 -38.37
CA GLY A 12 45.06 -15.97 -38.35
C GLY A 12 43.99 -15.41 -39.27
N LYS A 13 42.79 -15.18 -38.73
CA LYS A 13 42.28 -13.83 -38.54
C LYS A 13 41.07 -13.84 -37.60
N GLN A 14 41.13 -12.93 -36.63
CA GLN A 14 40.01 -12.53 -35.79
C GLN A 14 38.74 -12.31 -36.62
N GLY A 15 37.65 -12.83 -36.09
CA GLY A 15 36.29 -12.51 -36.45
C GLY A 15 35.42 -12.93 -35.29
N GLN A 16 35.55 -12.23 -34.16
CA GLN A 16 34.53 -12.25 -33.11
C GLN A 16 33.23 -11.84 -33.78
N ILE A 17 32.32 -12.79 -34.00
CA ILE A 17 30.93 -12.47 -34.25
C ILE A 17 30.36 -12.19 -32.86
N GLU A 18 30.59 -10.97 -32.37
CA GLU A 18 29.82 -10.43 -31.28
C GLU A 18 28.36 -10.35 -31.74
N SER A 19 27.55 -11.28 -31.25
CA SER A 19 26.09 -11.19 -31.32
C SER A 19 25.65 -10.03 -30.40
N GLN A 20 25.86 -8.79 -30.83
CA GLN A 20 25.14 -7.64 -30.28
C GLN A 20 23.72 -7.68 -30.84
N ALA A 21 22.88 -8.51 -30.22
CA ALA A 21 21.45 -8.24 -30.23
C ALA A 21 21.27 -6.94 -29.46
N ALA A 22 21.11 -5.83 -30.19
CA ALA A 22 20.67 -4.58 -29.62
C ALA A 22 19.37 -4.87 -28.87
N LEU A 23 19.45 -4.82 -27.53
CA LEU A 23 18.29 -4.84 -26.66
C LEU A 23 17.48 -3.61 -27.04
N ALA A 24 16.42 -3.81 -27.82
CA ALA A 24 15.44 -2.76 -28.07
C ALA A 24 15.06 -2.16 -26.71
N PRO A 25 15.01 -0.82 -26.56
CA PRO A 25 14.53 -0.26 -25.31
C PRO A 25 13.17 -0.90 -25.02
N ALA A 26 13.03 -1.50 -23.83
CA ALA A 26 11.78 -2.06 -23.38
C ALA A 26 10.67 -1.03 -23.68
N PRO A 27 9.54 -1.44 -24.28
CA PRO A 27 8.48 -0.50 -24.57
C PRO A 27 8.16 0.22 -23.26
N GLN A 28 8.39 1.54 -23.23
CA GLN A 28 7.89 2.36 -22.15
C GLN A 28 6.38 2.13 -22.17
N ALA A 29 5.90 1.34 -21.20
CA ALA A 29 4.51 1.01 -21.08
C ALA A 29 3.78 2.32 -20.80
N GLN A 30 3.30 2.94 -21.87
CA GLN A 30 2.29 3.98 -21.78
C GLN A 30 1.16 3.35 -20.96
N PRO A 31 0.72 3.98 -19.85
CA PRO A 31 -0.38 3.45 -19.08
C PRO A 31 -1.53 3.21 -20.06
N THR A 32 -1.96 1.96 -20.18
CA THR A 32 -3.03 1.59 -21.11
C THR A 32 -4.26 2.41 -20.76
N GLU A 33 -4.99 2.92 -21.75
CA GLU A 33 -6.14 3.82 -21.53
C GLU A 33 -7.14 3.22 -20.50
N MET A 34 -7.33 1.90 -20.52
CA MET A 34 -8.10 1.15 -19.51
C MET A 34 -7.53 1.23 -18.08
N GLY A 35 -6.22 1.23 -17.91
CA GLY A 35 -5.57 1.38 -16.61
C GLY A 35 -5.74 2.79 -16.03
N THR A 36 -5.65 3.81 -16.88
CA THR A 36 -5.96 5.21 -16.49
C THR A 36 -7.43 5.43 -16.19
N GLU A 37 -8.34 4.83 -16.97
CA GLU A 37 -9.78 4.94 -16.73
C GLU A 37 -10.19 4.21 -15.44
N ALA A 38 -9.68 3.01 -15.20
CA ALA A 38 -9.90 2.29 -13.94
C ALA A 38 -9.37 3.06 -12.73
N ALA A 39 -8.16 3.61 -12.81
CA ALA A 39 -7.59 4.44 -11.75
C ALA A 39 -8.42 5.71 -11.49
N LEU A 40 -8.92 6.35 -12.56
CA LEU A 40 -9.78 7.51 -12.45
C LEU A 40 -11.12 7.17 -11.78
N LEU A 41 -11.75 6.06 -12.17
CA LEU A 41 -13.00 5.58 -11.57
C LEU A 41 -12.82 5.24 -10.08
N LEU A 42 -11.69 4.65 -9.71
CA LEU A 42 -11.34 4.41 -8.31
C LEU A 42 -11.22 5.73 -7.53
N ALA A 43 -10.46 6.69 -8.04
CA ALA A 43 -10.31 8.00 -7.40
C ALA A 43 -11.65 8.73 -7.24
N GLN A 44 -12.53 8.65 -8.26
CA GLN A 44 -13.88 9.20 -8.19
C GLN A 44 -14.73 8.53 -7.10
N ALA A 45 -14.70 7.19 -7.02
CA ALA A 45 -15.44 6.45 -6.00
C ALA A 45 -14.96 6.78 -4.57
N ARG A 46 -13.64 6.84 -4.36
CA ARG A 46 -13.01 7.26 -3.09
C ARG A 46 -13.47 8.66 -2.69
N ASN A 47 -13.31 9.63 -3.59
CA ASN A 47 -13.68 11.02 -3.34
C ASN A 47 -15.17 11.17 -3.03
N ALA A 48 -16.03 10.55 -3.82
CA ALA A 48 -17.48 10.64 -3.61
C ALA A 48 -17.88 10.01 -2.27
N ALA A 49 -17.28 8.90 -1.88
CA ALA A 49 -17.54 8.28 -0.57
C ALA A 49 -17.17 9.21 0.60
N PHE A 50 -16.01 9.87 0.55
CA PHE A 50 -15.59 10.81 1.59
C PHE A 50 -16.43 12.09 1.60
N VAL A 51 -16.87 12.58 0.45
CA VAL A 51 -17.82 13.71 0.37
C VAL A 51 -19.13 13.34 1.06
N GLU A 52 -19.68 12.17 0.79
CA GLU A 52 -20.91 11.71 1.45
C GLU A 52 -20.73 11.54 2.96
N ALA A 53 -19.59 11.00 3.40
CA ALA A 53 -19.24 10.89 4.81
C ALA A 53 -19.14 12.27 5.48
N ALA A 54 -18.53 13.26 4.82
CA ALA A 54 -18.41 14.64 5.32
C ALA A 54 -19.79 15.33 5.47
N HIS A 55 -20.79 14.93 4.68
CA HIS A 55 -22.17 15.38 4.84
C HIS A 55 -22.95 14.61 5.93
N GLY A 56 -22.26 13.80 6.75
CA GLY A 56 -22.86 12.98 7.80
C GLY A 56 -23.53 11.70 7.30
N ARG A 57 -23.45 11.40 6.00
CA ARG A 57 -24.02 10.19 5.39
C ARG A 57 -22.98 9.07 5.35
N LEU A 58 -22.41 8.78 6.52
CA LEU A 58 -21.29 7.83 6.67
C LEU A 58 -21.61 6.43 6.12
N GLY A 59 -22.83 5.94 6.36
CA GLY A 59 -23.29 4.64 5.84
C GLY A 59 -23.34 4.59 4.31
N LEU A 60 -23.68 5.70 3.65
CA LEU A 60 -23.69 5.79 2.18
C LEU A 60 -22.25 5.74 1.64
N GLY A 61 -21.34 6.52 2.21
CA GLY A 61 -19.92 6.48 1.83
C GLY A 61 -19.32 5.08 1.97
N MET A 62 -19.60 4.39 3.07
CA MET A 62 -19.19 2.99 3.26
C MET A 62 -19.79 2.04 2.22
N SER A 63 -21.06 2.24 1.84
CA SER A 63 -21.72 1.43 0.79
C SER A 63 -21.05 1.64 -0.57
N MET A 64 -20.69 2.88 -0.90
CA MET A 64 -20.01 3.21 -2.16
C MET A 64 -18.64 2.54 -2.24
N LEU A 65 -17.86 2.58 -1.15
CA LEU A 65 -16.55 1.90 -1.10
C LEU A 65 -16.69 0.38 -1.20
N LYS A 66 -17.71 -0.21 -0.58
CA LYS A 66 -17.98 -1.65 -0.71
C LYS A 66 -18.29 -2.04 -2.15
N GLN A 67 -19.14 -1.27 -2.84
CA GLN A 67 -19.46 -1.51 -4.25
C GLN A 67 -18.23 -1.36 -5.16
N ALA A 68 -17.39 -0.35 -4.91
CA ALA A 68 -16.14 -0.20 -5.65
C ALA A 68 -15.20 -1.39 -5.42
N LEU A 69 -15.14 -1.89 -4.19
CA LEU A 69 -14.31 -3.04 -3.81
C LEU A 69 -14.81 -4.35 -4.44
N GLU A 70 -16.12 -4.50 -4.68
CA GLU A 70 -16.66 -5.63 -5.45
C GLU A 70 -16.13 -5.66 -6.89
N GLN A 71 -15.92 -4.49 -7.50
CA GLN A 71 -15.34 -4.36 -8.84
C GLN A 71 -13.81 -4.52 -8.84
N THR A 72 -13.15 -4.13 -7.74
CA THR A 72 -11.69 -4.17 -7.60
C THR A 72 -11.26 -4.78 -6.25
N PRO A 73 -11.40 -6.10 -6.07
CA PRO A 73 -11.27 -6.76 -4.77
C PRO A 73 -9.88 -6.70 -4.11
N MET A 74 -8.85 -6.33 -4.88
CA MET A 74 -7.45 -6.26 -4.46
C MET A 74 -6.95 -4.81 -4.35
N SER A 75 -7.86 -3.83 -4.28
CA SER A 75 -7.48 -2.43 -4.05
C SER A 75 -7.22 -2.18 -2.57
N HIS A 76 -5.95 -1.98 -2.20
CA HIS A 76 -5.59 -1.62 -0.83
C HIS A 76 -6.10 -0.23 -0.44
N ASP A 77 -6.17 0.70 -1.40
CA ASP A 77 -6.77 2.04 -1.23
C ASP A 77 -8.22 1.94 -0.76
N LEU A 78 -9.07 1.19 -1.48
CA LEU A 78 -10.48 1.04 -1.12
C LEU A 78 -10.66 0.33 0.23
N MET A 79 -9.82 -0.65 0.53
CA MET A 79 -9.81 -1.30 1.84
C MET A 79 -9.42 -0.32 2.96
N SER A 80 -8.41 0.53 2.71
CA SER A 80 -7.95 1.56 3.65
C SER A 80 -9.02 2.62 3.88
N ASP A 81 -9.63 3.14 2.84
CA ASP A 81 -10.68 4.15 2.93
C ASP A 81 -11.91 3.61 3.67
N LEU A 82 -12.30 2.36 3.39
CA LEU A 82 -13.39 1.71 4.11
C LEU A 82 -13.04 1.53 5.59
N ALA A 83 -11.79 1.14 5.89
CA ALA A 83 -11.30 1.05 7.25
C ALA A 83 -11.33 2.41 7.97
N ALA A 84 -10.96 3.49 7.29
CA ALA A 84 -10.99 4.84 7.85
C ALA A 84 -12.42 5.30 8.15
N LEU A 85 -13.38 5.06 7.25
CA LEU A 85 -14.79 5.36 7.51
C LEU A 85 -15.34 4.50 8.66
N LEU A 86 -14.99 3.21 8.72
CA LEU A 86 -15.36 2.34 9.83
C LEU A 86 -14.77 2.82 11.17
N LEU A 87 -13.53 3.29 11.18
CA LEU A 87 -12.91 3.89 12.36
C LEU A 87 -13.68 5.12 12.82
N SER A 88 -14.05 6.01 11.90
CA SER A 88 -14.85 7.20 12.20
C SER A 88 -16.27 6.85 12.72
N ALA A 89 -16.81 5.70 12.30
CA ALA A 89 -18.08 5.17 12.77
C ALA A 89 -18.00 4.53 14.17
N GLY A 90 -16.80 4.33 14.71
CA GLY A 90 -16.59 3.56 15.94
C GLY A 90 -16.66 2.05 15.75
N GLU A 91 -16.72 1.56 14.50
CA GLU A 91 -16.76 0.14 14.13
C GLU A 91 -15.35 -0.49 14.18
N LEU A 92 -14.71 -0.40 15.35
CA LEU A 92 -13.27 -0.61 15.51
C LEU A 92 -12.80 -2.01 15.07
N ALA A 93 -13.59 -3.05 15.34
CA ALA A 93 -13.23 -4.42 14.96
C ALA A 93 -13.21 -4.62 13.44
N GLN A 94 -14.16 -3.99 12.74
CA GLN A 94 -14.23 -4.04 11.28
C GLN A 94 -13.14 -3.17 10.66
N ALA A 95 -12.90 -1.97 11.22
CA ALA A 95 -11.80 -1.09 10.81
C ALA A 95 -10.45 -1.81 10.87
N ALA A 96 -10.16 -2.48 11.99
CA ALA A 96 -8.93 -3.26 12.15
C ALA A 96 -8.82 -4.41 11.13
N THR A 97 -9.95 -5.05 10.78
CA THR A 97 -9.97 -6.14 9.78
C THR A 97 -9.61 -5.62 8.39
N TYR A 98 -10.27 -4.55 7.91
CA TYR A 98 -9.99 -4.00 6.59
C TYR A 98 -8.60 -3.36 6.49
N ALA A 99 -8.15 -2.66 7.54
CA ALA A 99 -6.80 -2.11 7.59
C ALA A 99 -5.73 -3.22 7.49
N LYS A 100 -5.93 -4.36 8.17
CA LYS A 100 -5.01 -5.51 8.05
C LYS A 100 -4.97 -6.08 6.63
N ARG A 101 -6.13 -6.24 5.99
CA ARG A 101 -6.19 -6.72 4.60
C ARG A 101 -5.48 -5.77 3.62
N ALA A 102 -5.63 -4.47 3.82
CA ALA A 102 -4.87 -3.48 3.06
C ALA A 102 -3.35 -3.65 3.27
N LEU A 103 -2.92 -3.89 4.52
CA LEU A 103 -1.50 -4.11 4.86
C LEU A 103 -0.96 -5.46 4.39
N GLU A 104 -1.79 -6.47 4.18
CA GLU A 104 -1.38 -7.73 3.54
C GLU A 104 -0.97 -7.49 2.08
N LEU A 105 -1.61 -6.54 1.41
CA LEU A 105 -1.27 -6.14 0.04
C LEU A 105 -0.14 -5.12 -0.01
N HIS A 106 -0.13 -4.17 0.93
CA HIS A 106 0.83 -3.08 0.98
C HIS A 106 1.31 -2.83 2.43
N PRO A 107 2.34 -3.56 2.89
CA PRO A 107 2.74 -3.58 4.31
C PRO A 107 3.14 -2.25 4.93
N HIS A 108 3.54 -1.29 4.10
CA HIS A 108 3.97 0.04 4.51
C HIS A 108 2.94 1.12 4.15
N HIS A 109 1.67 0.76 3.95
CA HIS A 109 0.63 1.75 3.69
C HIS A 109 0.34 2.59 4.94
N GLY A 110 0.74 3.86 4.92
CA GLY A 110 0.66 4.77 6.06
C GLY A 110 -0.76 4.94 6.62
N PRO A 111 -1.76 5.27 5.79
CA PRO A 111 -3.15 5.40 6.23
C PRO A 111 -3.72 4.12 6.86
N SER A 112 -3.33 2.94 6.37
CA SER A 112 -3.76 1.66 6.95
C SER A 112 -3.09 1.37 8.29
N LEU A 113 -1.79 1.68 8.44
CA LEU A 113 -1.10 1.56 9.73
C LEU A 113 -1.69 2.52 10.76
N TYR A 114 -1.99 3.76 10.36
CA TYR A 114 -2.70 4.73 11.21
C TYR A 114 -4.03 4.14 11.69
N THR A 115 -4.88 3.72 10.74
CA THR A 115 -6.21 3.19 11.04
C THR A 115 -6.14 1.95 11.95
N LEU A 116 -5.22 1.03 11.67
CA LEU A 116 -5.02 -0.15 12.52
C LEU A 116 -4.57 0.22 13.93
N GLY A 117 -3.66 1.20 14.06
CA GLY A 117 -3.17 1.70 15.34
C GLY A 117 -4.31 2.25 16.21
N PHE A 118 -5.12 3.15 15.65
CA PHE A 118 -6.26 3.74 16.34
C PHE A 118 -7.38 2.74 16.64
N ALA A 119 -7.70 1.85 15.70
CA ALA A 119 -8.68 0.80 15.92
C ALA A 119 -8.25 -0.15 17.06
N CYS A 120 -6.98 -0.56 17.08
CA CYS A 120 -6.42 -1.36 18.18
C CYS A 120 -6.44 -0.60 19.51
N SER A 121 -6.17 0.71 19.49
CA SER A 121 -6.20 1.54 20.70
C SER A 121 -7.60 1.59 21.31
N GLY A 122 -8.62 1.89 20.50
CA GLY A 122 -10.01 1.93 20.96
C GLY A 122 -10.54 0.56 21.40
N LEU A 123 -10.00 -0.54 20.86
CA LEU A 123 -10.30 -1.91 21.32
C LEU A 123 -9.56 -2.30 22.62
N GLY A 124 -8.80 -1.40 23.23
CA GLY A 124 -8.00 -1.68 24.44
C GLY A 124 -6.77 -2.55 24.18
N LYS A 125 -6.40 -2.79 22.92
CA LYS A 125 -5.21 -3.56 22.54
C LYS A 125 -3.97 -2.66 22.55
N THR A 126 -3.69 -2.05 23.69
CA THR A 126 -2.69 -0.99 23.89
C THR A 126 -1.31 -1.34 23.33
N LEU A 127 -0.80 -2.55 23.61
CA LEU A 127 0.52 -2.98 23.13
C LEU A 127 0.55 -3.14 21.60
N GLN A 128 -0.54 -3.63 21.00
CA GLN A 128 -0.64 -3.76 19.55
C GLN A 128 -0.71 -2.39 18.88
N ALA A 129 -1.57 -1.50 19.39
CA ALA A 129 -1.71 -0.13 18.90
C ALA A 129 -0.37 0.61 18.91
N GLN A 130 0.36 0.52 20.04
CA GLN A 130 1.66 1.15 20.19
C GLN A 130 2.67 0.61 19.18
N LYS A 131 2.77 -0.73 19.01
CA LYS A 131 3.68 -1.32 18.02
C LYS A 131 3.37 -0.85 16.60
N THR A 132 2.08 -0.81 16.23
CA THR A 132 1.64 -0.35 14.91
C THR A 132 1.96 1.13 14.68
N LEU A 133 1.65 2.01 15.64
CA LEU A 133 1.96 3.44 15.50
C LEU A 133 3.47 3.74 15.57
N ARG A 134 4.26 2.93 16.29
CA ARG A 134 5.74 3.02 16.20
C ARG A 134 6.25 2.63 14.82
N HIS A 135 5.66 1.59 14.21
CA HIS A 135 6.03 1.17 12.86
C HIS A 135 5.75 2.30 11.85
N LEU A 136 4.60 2.95 11.97
CA LEU A 136 4.23 4.13 11.17
C LEU A 136 5.22 5.30 11.32
N LEU A 137 5.65 5.62 12.55
CA LEU A 137 6.33 6.89 12.85
C LEU A 137 7.85 6.84 12.97
N ARG A 138 8.45 5.68 13.28
CA ARG A 138 9.87 5.63 13.69
C ARG A 138 10.76 4.67 12.91
N LEU A 139 10.18 3.70 12.21
CA LEU A 139 10.96 2.55 11.73
C LEU A 139 11.03 2.45 10.21
N GLU A 140 10.10 3.05 9.48
CA GLU A 140 10.05 2.95 8.02
C GLU A 140 9.73 4.31 7.40
N PRO A 141 10.72 4.98 6.75
CA PRO A 141 10.47 6.21 6.00
C PRO A 141 9.28 6.05 5.04
N LEU A 142 9.17 4.87 4.41
CA LEU A 142 8.13 4.58 3.43
C LEU A 142 6.70 4.67 4.00
N ALA A 143 6.47 4.25 5.25
CA ALA A 143 5.15 4.28 5.86
C ALA A 143 4.74 5.70 6.27
N MET A 144 5.70 6.47 6.79
CA MET A 144 5.48 7.86 7.15
C MET A 144 5.30 8.73 5.91
N ASP A 145 6.12 8.54 4.89
CA ASP A 145 6.02 9.24 3.61
C ASP A 145 4.66 8.95 2.95
N SER A 146 4.23 7.69 2.91
CA SER A 146 2.88 7.30 2.44
C SER A 146 1.76 8.00 3.22
N LEU A 147 1.88 8.16 4.54
CA LEU A 147 0.89 8.91 5.32
C LEU A 147 0.91 10.40 4.98
N LEU A 148 2.11 10.99 4.82
CA LEU A 148 2.27 12.41 4.51
C LEU A 148 1.76 12.77 3.12
N ASP A 149 1.91 11.87 2.15
CA ASP A 149 1.42 12.06 0.78
C ASP A 149 -0.11 12.11 0.72
N GLU A 150 -0.81 11.31 1.54
CA GLU A 150 -2.27 11.21 1.50
C GLU A 150 -3.00 12.03 2.57
N ALA A 151 -2.43 12.12 3.77
CA ALA A 151 -3.11 12.67 4.95
C ALA A 151 -2.12 13.30 5.95
N PRO A 152 -1.43 14.39 5.57
CA PRO A 152 -0.38 15.01 6.39
C PRO A 152 -0.89 15.51 7.75
N ASP A 153 -2.15 15.92 7.81
CA ASP A 153 -2.80 16.40 9.04
C ASP A 153 -2.94 15.30 10.13
N LEU A 154 -2.80 14.03 9.76
CA LEU A 154 -2.89 12.90 10.70
C LEU A 154 -1.58 12.63 11.44
N LEU A 155 -0.44 13.13 10.96
CA LEU A 155 0.85 12.93 11.60
C LEU A 155 0.87 13.39 13.07
N PRO A 156 0.51 14.64 13.43
CA PRO A 156 0.51 15.07 14.83
C PRO A 156 -0.46 14.28 15.70
N VAL A 157 -1.57 13.78 15.11
CA VAL A 157 -2.55 12.95 15.83
C VAL A 157 -1.95 11.58 16.18
N ALA A 158 -1.23 10.97 15.22
CA ALA A 158 -0.53 9.71 15.43
C ALA A 158 0.58 9.83 16.49
N GLU A 159 1.34 10.92 16.47
CA GLU A 159 2.40 11.20 17.45
C GLU A 159 1.83 11.36 18.87
N ALA A 160 0.77 12.15 19.01
CA ALA A 160 0.09 12.36 20.29
C ALA A 160 -0.47 11.05 20.85
N GLU A 161 -1.09 10.22 19.99
CA GLU A 161 -1.63 8.94 20.41
C GLU A 161 -0.52 7.94 20.80
N LEU A 162 0.58 7.89 20.04
CA LEU A 162 1.73 7.07 20.41
C LEU A 162 2.34 7.51 21.75
N ALA A 163 2.43 8.81 22.02
CA ALA A 163 2.89 9.33 23.29
C ALA A 163 1.97 8.88 24.44
N ARG A 164 0.65 9.02 24.28
CA ARG A 164 -0.36 8.56 25.25
C ARG A 164 -0.22 7.06 25.54
N LEU A 165 -0.08 6.24 24.50
CA LEU A 165 0.10 4.78 24.63
C LEU A 165 1.40 4.41 25.34
N ASN A 166 2.50 5.14 25.10
CA ASN A 166 3.77 4.94 25.82
C ASN A 166 3.62 5.26 27.31
N SER A 167 2.93 6.35 27.65
CA SER A 167 2.66 6.69 29.06
C SER A 167 1.84 5.61 29.75
N LEU A 168 0.78 5.09 29.10
CA LEU A 168 -0.02 3.99 29.68
C LEU A 168 0.79 2.73 29.97
N LEU A 169 1.76 2.41 29.11
CA LEU A 169 2.60 1.23 29.27
C LEU A 169 3.78 1.45 30.24
N GLY A 170 4.19 2.70 30.47
CA GLY A 170 5.23 3.07 31.45
C GLY A 170 4.70 3.46 32.84
N LEU A 171 3.37 3.55 33.02
CA LEU A 171 2.70 3.79 34.31
C LEU A 171 2.27 2.48 35.00
N GLY A 172 2.81 1.34 34.57
CA GLY A 172 2.52 0.01 35.10
C GLY A 172 3.55 -0.54 36.09
N ASP A 173 4.52 0.28 36.53
CA ASP A 173 5.57 -0.09 37.49
C ASP A 173 5.27 0.44 38.91
#